data_AF-A0A4S8KIE4-F1
#
_entry.id   AF-A0A4S8KIE4-F1
#
_cell.length_a   1.000
_cell.length_b   1.000
_cell.length_c   1.000
_cell.angle_alpha   90.00
_cell.angle_beta   90.00
_cell.angle_gamma   90.00
#
_symmetry.space_group_name_H-M   'P 1'
#
loop_
_entity.id
_entity.type
_entity.pdbx_description
1 polymer ?
#
loop_
_entity_poly.entity_id
_entity_poly.type
_entity_poly.pdbx_seq_one_letter_code
_entity_poly.pdbx_strand_id
1 'polypeptide(L)' 'LPPGPRRYPIVGNAFQMPQQHEYLTFTSWKQRWGDYFYLKAFNFDFLVLNSYAIAKELLEKRASNFSDRPRFVV' A
#
# COMPACT_ATOMS: atom_id res chain seq x y z
N LEU A 1 -13.72 -2.85 1.57
CA LEU A 1 -12.46 -2.16 1.97
C LEU A 1 -11.36 -3.20 2.00
N PRO A 2 -10.17 -2.93 1.43
CA PRO A 2 -9.06 -3.88 1.47
C PRO A 2 -8.65 -4.16 2.92
N PRO A 3 -8.13 -5.37 3.23
CA PRO A 3 -7.56 -5.67 4.53
C PRO A 3 -6.35 -4.75 4.81
N GLY A 4 -6.06 -4.50 6.09
CA GLY A 4 -4.90 -3.69 6.47
C GLY A 4 -4.79 -3.42 7.96
N PRO A 5 -3.66 -2.85 8.42
CA PRO A 5 -3.46 -2.45 9.80
C PRO A 5 -4.49 -1.41 10.25
N ARG A 6 -4.93 -1.50 11.50
CA ARG A 6 -5.88 -0.56 12.08
C ARG A 6 -5.27 0.84 12.10
N ARG A 7 -6.03 1.80 11.55
CA ARG A 7 -5.65 3.21 11.41
C ARG A 7 -5.85 3.95 12.73
N TYR A 8 -4.91 4.83 13.07
CA TYR A 8 -5.09 5.80 14.15
C TYR A 8 -5.95 6.99 13.67
N PRO A 9 -6.68 7.66 14.58
CA PRO A 9 -7.35 8.92 14.27
C PRO A 9 -6.36 9.95 13.73
N ILE A 10 -6.76 10.73 12.71
CA ILE A 10 -6.01 11.84 12.09
C ILE A 10 -4.76 11.41 11.29
N VAL A 11 -3.86 10.61 11.86
CA VAL A 11 -2.56 10.23 11.27
C VAL A 11 -2.61 8.94 10.45
N GLY A 12 -3.65 8.12 10.61
CA GLY A 12 -3.78 6.84 9.93
C GLY A 12 -2.72 5.81 10.37
N ASN A 13 -2.01 5.22 9.40
CA ASN A 13 -0.92 4.26 9.55
C ASN A 13 0.47 4.93 9.50
N ALA A 14 0.58 6.26 9.57
CA ALA A 14 1.87 6.95 9.48
C ALA A 14 2.91 6.42 10.49
N PHE A 15 2.50 6.17 11.74
CA PHE A 15 3.37 5.59 12.77
C PHE A 15 3.67 4.10 12.61
N GLN A 16 2.93 3.41 11.74
CA GLN A 16 3.13 1.99 11.44
C GLN A 16 3.93 1.77 10.15
N MET A 17 4.17 2.83 9.37
CA MET A 17 4.97 2.76 8.15
C MET A 17 6.44 2.54 8.51
N PRO A 18 7.09 1.50 7.96
CA PRO A 18 8.53 1.31 8.13
C PRO A 18 9.27 2.49 7.48
N GLN A 19 10.30 3.01 8.14
CA GLN A 19 11.15 4.08 7.58
C GLN A 19 12.38 3.54 6.84
N GLN A 20 12.69 2.26 7.05
CA GLN A 20 13.84 1.58 6.45
C GLN A 20 13.42 0.18 6.03
N HIS A 21 13.96 -0.29 4.90
CA HIS A 21 13.72 -1.64 4.37
C HIS A 21 12.23 -2.01 4.27
N GLU A 22 11.42 -1.09 3.76
CA GLU A 22 9.95 -1.20 3.75
C GLU A 22 9.45 -2.51 3.11
N TYR A 23 10.15 -2.97 2.07
CA TYR A 23 9.85 -4.22 1.37
C TYR A 23 9.90 -5.46 2.28
N LEU A 24 10.77 -5.50 3.30
CA LEU A 24 10.82 -6.60 4.27
C LEU A 24 9.57 -6.62 5.14
N THR A 25 9.19 -5.45 5.66
CA THR A 25 7.98 -5.30 6.46
C THR A 25 6.74 -5.63 5.63
N PHE A 26 6.62 -5.09 4.42
CA PHE A 26 5.48 -5.36 3.53
C PHE A 26 5.39 -6.83 3.13
N THR A 27 6.53 -7.51 2.93
CA THR A 27 6.58 -8.95 2.68
C THR A 27 6.11 -9.73 3.90
N SER A 28 6.56 -9.39 5.11
CA SER A 28 6.09 -10.04 6.35
C SER A 28 4.59 -9.83 6.56
N TRP A 29 4.09 -8.65 6.20
CA TRP A 29 2.70 -8.25 6.30
C TRP A 29 1.79 -9.03 5.36
N LYS A 30 2.33 -9.57 4.25
CA LYS A 30 1.62 -10.51 3.37
C LYS A 30 1.00 -11.67 4.14
N GLN A 31 1.72 -12.24 5.11
CA GLN A 31 1.22 -13.37 5.90
C GLN A 31 0.01 -13.00 6.77
N ARG A 32 -0.12 -11.73 7.14
CA ARG A 32 -1.16 -11.23 8.04
C ARG A 32 -2.38 -10.68 7.31
N TRP A 33 -2.19 -9.97 6.20
CA TRP A 33 -3.27 -9.30 5.47
C TRP A 33 -3.52 -9.84 4.07
N GLY A 34 -2.66 -10.74 3.58
CA GLY A 34 -2.81 -11.40 2.29
C GLY A 34 -2.03 -10.73 1.16
N ASP A 35 -2.44 -11.05 -0.06
CA ASP A 35 -1.75 -10.68 -1.30
C ASP A 35 -1.77 -9.18 -1.65
N TYR A 36 -2.63 -8.42 -1.00
CA TYR A 36 -2.66 -6.96 -1.07
C TYR A 36 -3.28 -6.38 0.20
N PHE A 37 -2.86 -5.19 0.59
CA PHE A 37 -3.43 -4.49 1.74
C PHE A 37 -3.39 -2.98 1.56
N TYR A 38 -4.22 -2.29 2.32
CA TYR A 38 -4.36 -0.83 2.26
C TYR A 38 -3.80 -0.15 3.51
N LEU A 39 -3.04 0.92 3.28
CA LEU A 39 -2.54 1.84 4.30
C LEU A 39 -3.00 3.25 3.97
N LYS A 40 -3.16 4.07 5.01
CA LYS A 40 -3.41 5.51 4.85
C LYS A 40 -2.45 6.25 5.75
N ALA A 41 -1.51 7.03 5.23
CA ALA A 41 -0.67 7.90 6.06
C ALA A 41 -1.06 9.36 5.81
N PHE A 42 -1.58 10.03 6.84
CA PHE A 42 -2.18 11.36 6.69
C PHE A 42 -3.23 11.39 5.56
N ASN A 43 -3.01 12.22 4.53
CA ASN A 43 -3.89 12.36 3.38
C ASN A 43 -3.46 11.49 2.18
N PHE A 44 -2.45 10.63 2.36
CA PHE A 44 -1.93 9.76 1.33
C PHE A 44 -2.44 8.33 1.54
N ASP A 45 -3.04 7.80 0.49
CA ASP A 45 -3.57 6.45 0.45
C ASP A 45 -2.59 5.54 -0.31
N PHE A 46 -2.25 4.40 0.28
CA PHE A 46 -1.31 3.44 -0.27
C PHE A 46 -1.99 2.07 -0.40
N LEU A 47 -1.86 1.47 -1.57
CA LEU A 47 -2.25 0.09 -1.84
C LEU A 47 -0.98 -0.71 -2.11
N VAL A 48 -0.63 -1.60 -1.18
CA VAL A 48 0.56 -2.44 -1.31
C VAL A 48 0.18 -3.75 -1.98
N LEU A 49 0.91 -4.14 -3.02
CA LEU A 49 0.68 -5.35 -3.80
C LEU A 49 1.82 -6.35 -3.55
N ASN A 50 1.48 -7.53 -3.02
CA ASN A 50 2.42 -8.60 -2.65
C ASN A 50 2.28 -9.87 -3.51
N SER A 51 1.49 -9.80 -4.60
CA SER A 51 1.27 -10.90 -5.53
C SER A 51 1.48 -10.46 -6.97
N TYR A 52 2.23 -11.27 -7.73
CA TYR A 52 2.50 -11.03 -9.14
C TYR A 52 1.21 -10.99 -9.96
N ALA A 53 0.25 -11.87 -9.68
CA ALA A 53 -1.00 -11.94 -10.43
C ALA A 53 -1.78 -10.61 -10.34
N ILE A 54 -1.85 -10.04 -9.12
CA ILE A 54 -2.56 -8.77 -8.87
C ILE A 54 -1.78 -7.59 -9.44
N ALA A 55 -0.45 -7.58 -9.26
CA ALA A 55 0.40 -6.54 -9.86
C ALA A 55 0.25 -6.51 -11.39
N LYS A 56 0.25 -7.67 -12.04
CA LYS A 56 0.03 -7.78 -13.48
C LYS A 56 -1.37 -7.28 -13.89
N GLU A 57 -2.40 -7.63 -13.13
CA GLU A 57 -3.75 -7.18 -13.45
C GLU A 57 -3.89 -5.65 -13.34
N LEU A 58 -3.36 -5.05 -12.27
CA LEU A 58 -3.52 -3.61 -12.03
C LEU A 58 -2.56 -2.77 -12.85
N LEU A 59 -1.28 -3.13 -12.89
CA LEU A 59 -0.22 -2.31 -13.48
C LEU A 59 -0.04 -2.55 -14.99
N GLU A 60 -0.38 -3.74 -15.50
CA GLU A 60 -0.26 -4.06 -16.94
C GLU A 60 -1.62 -3.96 -17.62
N LYS A 61 -2.61 -4.77 -17.21
CA LYS A 61 -3.92 -4.81 -17.89
C LYS A 61 -4.75 -3.54 -17.70
N ARG A 62 -4.61 -2.88 -16.55
CA ARG A 62 -5.34 -1.65 -16.20
C ARG A 62 -4.41 -0.43 -16.09
N ALA A 63 -3.27 -0.46 -16.80
CA ALA A 63 -2.25 0.59 -16.77
C ALA A 63 -2.81 1.98 -17.04
N SER A 64 -3.83 2.12 -17.91
CA SER A 64 -4.48 3.41 -18.17
C SER A 64 -5.05 4.09 -16.93
N ASN A 65 -5.45 3.31 -15.91
CA ASN A 65 -6.05 3.82 -14.68
C ASN A 65 -5.04 3.97 -13.54
N PHE A 66 -3.91 3.23 -13.60
CA PHE A 66 -2.93 3.13 -12.49
C PHE A 66 -1.53 3.63 -12.87
N SER A 67 -1.36 4.26 -14.03
CA SER A 67 -0.06 4.79 -14.48
C SER A 67 0.27 6.19 -13.96
N ASP A 68 -0.70 6.86 -13.34
CA ASP A 68 -0.48 8.20 -12.78
C ASP A 68 0.43 8.16 -11.55
N ARG A 69 1.14 9.26 -11.28
CA ARG A 69 2.12 9.36 -10.20
C ARG A 69 1.64 10.35 -9.12
N PRO A 70 1.64 9.94 -7.84
CA PRO A 70 1.27 10.84 -6.76
C PRO A 70 2.24 12.03 -6.70
N ARG A 71 1.68 13.24 -6.64
CA ARG A 71 2.47 14.46 -6.39
C ARG A 71 2.66 14.66 -4.90
N PHE A 72 3.89 14.55 -4.45
CA PHE A 72 4.29 14.95 -3.11
C PHE A 72 4.73 16.41 -3.15
N VAL A 73 3.92 17.31 -2.60
CA VAL A 73 4.30 18.72 -2.43
C VAL A 73 5.23 18.75 -1.22
N VAL A 74 6.49 19.12 -1.45
CA VAL A 74 7.51 19.34 -0.41
C VAL A 74 7.40 20.77 0.10
#